data_AF-O05727-F1
#
_entry.id   AF-O05727-F1
#
_cell.length_a   1.000
_cell.length_b   1.000
_cell.length_c   1.000
_cell.angle_alpha   90.00
_cell.angle_beta   90.00
_cell.angle_gamma   90.00
#
_symmetry.space_group_name_H-M   'P 1'
#
loop_
_entity.id
_entity.type
_entity.pdbx_description
1 polymer ?
#
loop_
_entity_poly.entity_id
_entity_poly.type
_entity_poly.pdbx_seq_one_letter_code
_entity_poly.pdbx_strand_id
1 'polypeptide(L)'
;MQGFTKFDLVVLVVYLGAVLYAGLKFSKKEMKGKEFFRGDGTIPWWVTSVSIFATLLSPISFLSLAGNSYKGTWIMWFAQLGMFVAVPLTIRYFLPVYSRLDIDTAYEYL
;
A
#
# COMPACT_ATOMS: atom_id res chain seq x y z
N MET A 1 -16.41 24.79 -17.64
CA MET A 1 -15.61 23.84 -16.83
C MET A 1 -14.48 24.63 -16.21
N GLN A 2 -14.45 24.79 -14.89
CA GLN A 2 -13.29 25.42 -14.24
C GLN A 2 -12.10 24.47 -14.40
N GLY A 3 -11.03 24.96 -15.02
CA GLY A 3 -9.80 24.19 -15.18
C GLY A 3 -9.00 24.13 -13.88
N PHE A 4 -7.83 23.51 -13.93
CA PHE A 4 -6.91 23.42 -12.80
C PHE A 4 -6.55 24.82 -12.29
N THR A 5 -6.92 25.11 -11.05
CA THR A 5 -6.78 26.44 -10.46
C THR A 5 -5.42 26.60 -9.77
N LYS A 6 -5.06 27.86 -9.44
CA LYS A 6 -3.88 28.13 -8.61
C LYS A 6 -3.99 27.48 -7.22
N PHE A 7 -5.20 27.35 -6.69
CA PHE A 7 -5.42 26.68 -5.41
C PHE A 7 -5.11 25.18 -5.49
N ASP A 8 -5.56 24.51 -6.56
CA ASP A 8 -5.27 23.09 -6.80
C ASP A 8 -3.76 22.84 -6.92
N LEU A 9 -3.05 23.76 -7.60
CA LEU A 9 -1.59 23.71 -7.70
C LEU A 9 -0.91 23.80 -6.33
N VAL A 10 -1.37 24.71 -5.47
CA VAL A 10 -0.84 24.86 -4.11
C VAL A 10 -1.05 23.58 -3.32
N VAL A 11 -2.26 23.01 -3.35
CA VAL A 11 -2.57 21.74 -2.66
C VAL A 11 -1.66 20.61 -3.17
N LEU A 12 -1.48 20.50 -4.49
CA LEU A 12 -0.60 19.49 -5.09
C LEU A 12 0.86 19.64 -4.64
N VAL A 13 1.40 20.85 -4.69
CA VAL A 13 2.80 21.12 -4.30
C VAL A 13 3.01 20.85 -2.81
N VAL A 14 2.07 21.25 -1.95
CA VAL A 14 2.13 20.97 -0.51
C VAL A 14 2.09 19.46 -0.25
N TYR A 15 1.21 18.73 -0.93
CA TYR A 15 1.13 17.27 -0.82
C TYR A 15 2.45 16.60 -1.22
N LEU A 16 3.00 16.94 -2.40
CA LEU A 16 4.27 16.39 -2.87
C LEU A 16 5.43 16.75 -1.93
N GLY A 17 5.46 17.99 -1.43
CA GLY A 17 6.43 18.45 -0.45
C GLY A 17 6.35 17.66 0.88
N ALA A 18 5.15 17.37 1.36
CA ALA A 18 4.94 16.58 2.57
C ALA A 18 5.42 15.13 2.39
N VAL A 19 5.11 14.50 1.25
CA VAL A 19 5.57 13.14 0.92
C VAL A 19 7.10 13.09 0.83
N LEU A 20 7.72 14.06 0.14
CA LEU A 20 9.17 14.16 0.02
C LEU A 20 9.82 14.37 1.39
N TYR A 21 9.28 15.29 2.20
CA TYR A 21 9.77 15.53 3.56
C TYR A 21 9.69 14.28 4.43
N ALA A 22 8.59 13.52 4.37
CA ALA A 22 8.46 12.25 5.07
C ALA A 22 9.53 11.26 4.60
N GLY A 23 9.73 11.10 3.29
CA GLY A 23 10.77 10.25 2.73
C GLY A 23 12.17 10.61 3.22
N LEU A 24 12.52 11.90 3.22
CA LEU A 24 13.81 12.39 3.71
C LEU A 24 13.98 12.22 5.22
N LYS A 25 12.92 12.43 6.01
CA LYS A 25 12.95 12.29 7.46
C LYS A 25 13.12 10.82 7.91
N PHE A 26 12.51 9.89 7.18
CA PHE A 26 12.59 8.46 7.49
C PHE A 26 13.74 7.75 6.76
N SER A 27 14.37 8.41 5.78
CA SER A 27 15.61 7.94 5.16
C SER A 27 16.77 8.06 6.16
N LYS A 28 17.17 6.93 6.76
CA LYS A 28 18.39 6.85 7.57
C LYS A 28 19.58 6.58 6.65
N LYS A 29 20.68 7.32 6.86
CA LYS A 29 21.89 7.26 6.01
C LYS A 29 22.66 5.93 6.08
N GLU A 30 22.39 5.10 7.10
CA GLU A 30 23.08 3.84 7.37
C GLU A 30 22.11 2.64 7.57
N MET A 31 21.01 2.56 6.81
CA MET A 31 20.17 1.36 6.89
C MET A 31 20.92 0.17 6.29
N LYS A 32 21.31 -0.80 7.12
CA LYS A 32 21.80 -2.11 6.65
C LYS A 32 20.62 -2.88 6.05
N GLY A 33 20.86 -3.70 5.02
CA GLY A 33 19.79 -4.33 4.20
C GLY A 33 18.57 -4.85 4.98
N LYS A 34 18.77 -5.60 6.08
CA LYS A 34 17.67 -6.08 6.94
C LYS A 34 16.81 -4.96 7.55
N GLU A 35 17.42 -3.87 8.00
CA GLU A 35 16.71 -2.72 8.58
C GLU A 35 15.89 -1.98 7.52
N PHE A 36 16.36 -1.95 6.27
CA PHE A 36 15.67 -1.30 5.15
C PHE A 36 14.46 -2.12 4.68
N PHE A 37 14.59 -3.45 4.57
CA PHE A 37 13.53 -4.29 4.01
C PHE A 37 12.50 -4.78 5.03
N ARG A 38 12.95 -5.10 6.26
CA ARG A 38 12.10 -5.79 7.23
C ARG A 38 11.53 -4.85 8.30
N GLY A 39 12.11 -3.66 8.43
CA GLY A 39 11.97 -2.84 9.62
C GLY A 39 12.57 -3.57 10.84
N ASP A 40 12.93 -2.84 11.87
CA ASP A 40 13.44 -3.39 13.14
C ASP A 40 12.36 -4.13 13.98
N GLY A 41 11.25 -4.56 13.37
CA GLY A 41 10.09 -5.14 14.04
C GLY A 41 9.29 -4.16 14.90
N THR A 42 9.62 -2.87 14.88
CA THR A 42 8.96 -1.85 15.72
C THR A 42 7.75 -1.20 15.07
N ILE A 43 7.50 -1.47 13.78
CA ILE A 43 6.41 -0.83 13.04
C ILE A 43 5.06 -1.32 13.60
N PRO A 44 4.19 -0.43 14.09
CA PRO A 44 2.88 -0.82 14.60
C PRO A 44 2.03 -1.50 13.52
N TRP A 45 1.29 -2.55 13.90
CA TRP A 45 0.50 -3.36 12.97
C TRP A 45 -0.45 -2.53 12.08
N TRP A 46 -1.04 -1.46 12.62
CA TRP A 46 -1.97 -0.60 11.87
C TRP A 46 -1.26 0.20 10.77
N VAL A 47 -0.01 0.64 11.01
CA VAL A 47 0.82 1.31 10.00
C VAL A 47 1.13 0.33 8.87
N THR A 48 1.52 -0.89 9.23
CA THR A 48 1.79 -1.97 8.27
C THR A 48 0.54 -2.31 7.46
N SER A 49 -0.64 -2.40 8.09
CA SER A 49 -1.91 -2.65 7.40
C SER A 49 -2.28 -1.54 6.42
N VAL A 50 -2.14 -0.27 6.81
CA VAL A 50 -2.39 0.87 5.91
C VAL A 50 -1.41 0.87 4.74
N SER A 51 -0.14 0.54 4.98
CA SER A 51 0.85 0.41 3.93
C SER A 51 0.51 -0.72 2.94
N ILE A 52 0.12 -1.90 3.43
CA ILE A 52 -0.30 -3.02 2.56
C ILE A 52 -1.49 -2.61 1.70
N PHE A 53 -2.49 -1.96 2.30
CA PHE A 53 -3.66 -1.49 1.57
C PHE A 53 -3.30 -0.43 0.51
N ALA A 54 -2.45 0.54 0.86
CA ALA A 54 -1.97 1.55 -0.08
C ALA A 54 -1.20 0.94 -1.26
N THR A 55 -0.39 -0.10 -1.03
CA THR A 55 0.31 -0.83 -2.09
C THR A 55 -0.64 -1.57 -3.03
N LEU A 56 -1.74 -2.11 -2.52
CA LEU A 56 -2.74 -2.81 -3.34
C LEU A 56 -3.60 -1.84 -4.17
N LEU A 57 -3.77 -0.60 -3.72
CA LEU A 57 -4.62 0.39 -4.37
C LEU A 57 -3.80 1.29 -5.33
N SER A 58 -3.70 0.87 -6.59
CA SER A 58 -3.03 1.67 -7.62
C SER A 58 -3.98 2.72 -8.27
N PRO A 59 -3.44 3.75 -8.93
CA PRO A 59 -4.24 4.67 -9.75
C PRO A 59 -5.04 3.95 -10.85
N ILE A 60 -4.52 2.85 -11.40
CA ILE A 60 -5.20 2.02 -12.39
C ILE A 60 -6.46 1.39 -11.77
N SER A 61 -6.31 0.78 -10.59
CA SER A 61 -7.41 0.17 -9.86
C SER A 61 -8.50 1.21 -9.57
N PHE A 62 -8.10 2.40 -9.10
CA PHE A 62 -9.02 3.49 -8.78
C PHE A 62 -9.84 3.95 -10.00
N LEU A 63 -9.17 4.26 -11.12
CA LEU A 63 -9.83 4.68 -12.35
C LEU A 63 -10.68 3.56 -12.97
N SER A 64 -10.22 2.31 -12.89
CA SER A 64 -10.95 1.15 -13.40
C SER A 64 -12.27 0.94 -12.67
N LEU A 65 -12.26 0.99 -11.33
CA LEU A 65 -13.47 0.83 -10.53
C LEU A 65 -14.51 1.91 -10.89
N ALA A 66 -14.10 3.19 -10.87
CA ALA A 66 -14.98 4.30 -11.22
C ALA A 66 -15.48 4.22 -12.67
N GLY A 67 -14.59 3.90 -13.61
CA GLY A 67 -14.91 3.78 -15.02
C GLY A 67 -15.89 2.64 -15.33
N ASN A 68 -15.77 1.50 -14.65
CA ASN A 68 -16.70 0.38 -14.79
C ASN A 68 -18.07 0.71 -14.21
N SER A 69 -18.11 1.34 -13.03
CA SER A 69 -19.36 1.82 -12.42
C SER A 69 -20.06 2.85 -13.29
N TYR A 70 -19.30 3.78 -13.90
CA TYR A 70 -19.84 4.76 -14.85
C TYR A 70 -20.45 4.09 -16.09
N LYS A 71 -19.85 3.00 -16.57
CA LYS A 71 -20.38 2.18 -17.67
C LYS A 71 -21.57 1.29 -17.27
N GLY A 72 -22.02 1.36 -16.01
CA GLY A 72 -23.21 0.68 -15.52
C GLY A 72 -22.97 -0.68 -14.86
N THR A 73 -21.72 -1.08 -14.60
CA THR A 73 -21.41 -2.36 -13.93
C THR A 73 -20.64 -2.19 -12.64
N TRP A 74 -21.09 -2.87 -11.59
CA TRP A 74 -20.50 -2.80 -10.25
C TRP A 74 -19.74 -4.09 -9.90
N ILE A 75 -19.59 -5.00 -10.86
CA ILE A 75 -19.00 -6.32 -10.62
C ILE A 75 -17.58 -6.25 -10.06
N MET A 76 -16.77 -5.30 -10.51
CA MET A 76 -15.40 -5.11 -9.99
C MET A 76 -15.36 -4.62 -8.55
N TRP A 77 -16.40 -3.90 -8.11
CA TRP A 77 -16.54 -3.52 -6.71
C TRP A 77 -16.88 -4.74 -5.85
N PHE A 78 -17.81 -5.59 -6.30
CA PHE A 78 -18.12 -6.85 -5.64
C PHE A 78 -16.91 -7.79 -5.55
N ALA A 79 -16.05 -7.81 -6.57
CA ALA A 79 -14.81 -8.59 -6.54
C ALA A 79 -13.89 -8.18 -5.36
N GLN A 80 -13.94 -6.93 -4.88
CA GLN A 80 -13.15 -6.49 -3.73
C GLN A 80 -13.57 -7.18 -2.43
N LEU A 81 -14.82 -7.67 -2.33
CA LEU A 81 -15.28 -8.45 -1.17
C LEU A 81 -14.51 -9.75 -0.99
N GLY A 82 -13.86 -10.25 -2.05
CA GLY A 82 -12.94 -11.38 -1.96
C GLY A 82 -11.82 -11.16 -0.94
N MET A 83 -11.44 -9.91 -0.65
CA MET A 83 -10.44 -9.59 0.39
C MET A 83 -10.88 -10.05 1.79
N PHE A 84 -12.18 -10.03 2.11
CA PHE A 84 -12.69 -10.52 3.39
C PHE A 84 -12.48 -12.02 3.59
N VAL A 85 -12.35 -12.78 2.50
CA VAL A 85 -12.05 -14.22 2.54
C VAL A 85 -10.55 -14.45 2.43
N ALA A 86 -9.88 -13.77 1.50
CA ALA A 86 -8.46 -13.92 1.25
C ALA A 86 -7.61 -13.55 2.48
N VAL A 87 -7.90 -12.44 3.16
CA VAL A 87 -7.07 -11.96 4.28
C VAL A 87 -7.07 -12.93 5.46
N PRO A 88 -8.22 -13.42 5.99
CA PRO A 88 -8.21 -14.41 7.06
C PRO A 88 -7.52 -15.72 6.67
N LEU A 89 -7.69 -16.18 5.42
CA LEU A 89 -7.00 -17.37 4.92
C LEU A 89 -5.48 -17.15 4.88
N THR A 90 -5.01 -16.02 4.35
CA THR A 90 -3.59 -15.67 4.34
C THR A 90 -3.02 -15.60 5.75
N ILE A 91 -3.72 -14.96 6.69
CA ILE A 91 -3.30 -14.88 8.10
C ILE A 91 -3.26 -16.26 8.76
N ARG A 92 -4.23 -17.15 8.46
CA ARG A 92 -4.32 -18.46 9.12
C ARG A 92 -3.30 -19.48 8.61
N TYR A 93 -3.03 -19.48 7.31
CA TYR A 93 -2.25 -20.54 6.64
C TYR A 93 -0.88 -20.09 6.16
N PHE A 94 -0.76 -18.87 5.61
CA PHE A 94 0.49 -18.42 5.01
C PHE A 94 1.36 -17.65 6.00
N LEU A 95 0.78 -16.69 6.73
CA LEU A 95 1.52 -15.86 7.68
C LEU A 95 2.36 -16.66 8.70
N PRO A 96 1.87 -17.78 9.29
CA PRO A 96 2.66 -18.56 10.25
C PRO A 96 3.89 -19.25 9.64
N VAL A 97 3.87 -19.52 8.32
CA VAL A 97 4.99 -20.13 7.61
C VAL A 97 6.09 -19.08 7.43
N TYR A 98 5.76 -17.93 6.84
CA TYR A 98 6.71 -16.84 6.61
C TYR A 98 7.23 -16.23 7.92
N SER A 99 6.41 -16.15 8.98
CA SER A 99 6.84 -15.60 10.26
C SER A 99 7.88 -16.47 10.99
N ARG A 100 7.98 -17.77 10.65
CA ARG A 100 8.91 -18.72 11.29
C ARG A 100 10.23 -18.89 10.55
N LEU A 101 10.29 -18.55 9.27
CA LEU A 101 11.39 -18.93 8.38
C LEU A 101 12.58 -17.96 8.37
N ASP A 102 12.54 -16.87 9.13
CA ASP A 102 13.54 -15.78 9.13
C ASP A 102 14.02 -15.31 7.74
N ILE A 103 13.20 -15.48 6.71
CA ILE A 103 13.50 -15.10 5.34
C ILE A 103 13.24 -13.61 5.10
N ASP A 104 14.09 -13.00 4.27
CA ASP A 104 14.02 -11.57 3.96
C ASP A 104 13.21 -11.29 2.69
N THR A 105 13.06 -12.28 1.82
CA THR A 105 12.23 -12.21 0.61
C THR A 105 11.23 -13.36 0.53
N ALA A 106 10.09 -13.13 -0.12
CA ALA A 106 9.11 -14.20 -0.34
C ALA A 106 9.64 -15.32 -1.26
N TYR A 107 10.64 -15.02 -2.10
CA TYR A 107 11.23 -15.98 -3.04
C TYR A 107 12.15 -16.99 -2.38
N GLU A 108 12.72 -16.69 -1.21
CA GLU A 108 13.55 -17.64 -0.44
C GLU A 108 12.77 -18.87 0.04
N TYR A 109 11.43 -18.82 0.02
CA TYR A 109 10.58 -19.97 0.34
C TYR A 109 10.51 -21.02 -0.79
N LEU A 110 10.81 -20.63 -2.04
CA LEU A 110 10.73 -21.48 -3.23
C LEU A 110 12.05 -22.23 -3.49
#